data_AF-N9HLZ1-F1
#
_entry.id   AF-N9HLZ1-F1
#
_cell.length_a   1.000
_cell.length_b   1.000
_cell.length_c   1.000
_cell.angle_alpha   90.00
_cell.angle_beta   90.00
_cell.angle_gamma   90.00
#
_symmetry.space_group_name_H-M   'P 1'
#
loop_
_entity.id
_entity.type
_entity.pdbx_description
1 polymer ?
#
loop_
_entity_poly.entity_id
_entity_poly.type
_entity_poly.pdbx_seq_one_letter_code
_entity_poly.pdbx_strand_id
1 'polypeptide(L)'
;MVEGKESEIVPCCEDFPVYVNAPISHQISIKSYIGQPIFNEDGSIFGTLFAIDSEPNADDITQNIDLIELLGDLLSKFLQAELRGSKHLYTSRN
;
A
#
# COMPACT_ATOMS: atom_id res chain seq x y z
N MET A 1 -4.14 -5.91 6.31
CA MET A 1 -3.30 -6.93 5.64
C MET A 1 -3.98 -8.26 5.85
N VAL A 2 -4.27 -9.00 4.78
CA VAL A 2 -4.77 -10.38 4.90
C VAL A 2 -3.66 -11.19 5.56
N GLU A 3 -3.96 -11.93 6.63
CA GLU A 3 -2.99 -12.84 7.23
C GLU A 3 -2.65 -13.95 6.23
N GLY A 4 -1.44 -13.89 5.66
CA GLY A 4 -0.86 -14.95 4.85
C GLY A 4 -0.79 -14.62 3.37
N LYS A 5 0.45 -14.50 2.87
CA LYS A 5 0.99 -14.79 1.51
C LYS A 5 0.24 -14.38 0.23
N GLU A 6 -0.95 -13.83 0.31
CA GLU A 6 -1.66 -13.27 -0.83
C GLU A 6 -0.98 -11.93 -1.15
N SER A 7 -0.64 -11.74 -2.43
CA SER A 7 0.14 -10.60 -2.90
C SER A 7 -0.53 -9.29 -2.43
N GLU A 8 0.25 -8.38 -1.85
CA GLU A 8 -0.21 -7.04 -1.49
C GLU A 8 -0.70 -6.26 -2.73
N ILE A 9 -0.32 -6.72 -3.93
CA ILE A 9 -0.72 -6.20 -5.22
C ILE A 9 -1.52 -7.29 -5.95
N VAL A 10 -2.81 -7.03 -6.18
CA VAL A 10 -3.79 -7.93 -6.79
C VAL A 10 -4.37 -7.29 -8.04
N PRO A 11 -3.86 -7.66 -9.23
CA PRO A 11 -4.28 -7.03 -10.48
C PRO A 11 -5.71 -7.41 -10.93
N CYS A 12 -6.23 -8.53 -10.44
CA CYS A 12 -7.58 -9.02 -10.66
C CYS A 12 -8.11 -9.65 -9.35
N CYS A 13 -8.98 -8.93 -8.64
CA CYS A 13 -9.50 -9.37 -7.34
C CYS A 13 -10.42 -10.60 -7.45
N GLU A 14 -11.06 -10.81 -8.61
CA GLU A 14 -11.98 -11.92 -8.85
C GLU A 14 -11.29 -13.28 -8.77
N ASP A 15 -9.97 -13.32 -9.01
CA ASP A 15 -9.16 -14.55 -8.92
C ASP A 15 -8.92 -15.00 -7.47
N PHE A 16 -9.23 -14.15 -6.49
CA PHE A 16 -8.90 -14.35 -5.08
C PHE A 16 -10.14 -14.26 -4.17
N PRO A 17 -10.60 -15.38 -3.58
CA PRO A 17 -11.81 -15.40 -2.75
C PRO A 17 -11.80 -14.44 -1.56
N VAL A 18 -10.63 -14.10 -1.01
CA VAL A 18 -10.53 -13.17 0.12
C VAL A 18 -10.93 -11.74 -0.26
N TYR A 19 -10.68 -11.32 -1.49
CA TYR A 19 -11.07 -9.99 -1.99
C TYR A 19 -12.52 -9.98 -2.45
N VAL A 20 -13.00 -11.05 -3.10
CA VAL A 20 -14.41 -11.19 -3.53
C VAL A 20 -15.36 -11.18 -2.33
N ASN A 21 -15.01 -11.91 -1.26
CA ASN A 21 -15.87 -12.06 -0.08
C ASN A 21 -15.64 -10.96 0.97
N ALA A 22 -14.79 -9.97 0.71
CA ALA A 22 -14.56 -8.88 1.65
C ALA A 22 -15.86 -8.05 1.80
N PRO A 23 -16.31 -7.72 3.03
CA PRO A 23 -17.56 -6.98 3.24
C PRO A 23 -17.65 -5.66 2.45
N ILE A 24 -16.52 -5.01 2.23
CA ILE A 24 -16.43 -3.76 1.47
C ILE A 24 -16.69 -3.95 -0.02
N SER A 25 -16.39 -5.13 -0.58
CA SER A 25 -16.62 -5.47 -1.99
C SER A 25 -18.11 -5.59 -2.33
N HIS A 26 -18.98 -5.69 -1.32
CA HIS A 26 -20.44 -5.62 -1.49
C HIS A 26 -20.97 -4.18 -1.50
N GLN A 27 -20.16 -3.20 -1.11
CA GLN A 27 -20.53 -1.79 -1.05
C GLN A 27 -19.94 -0.99 -2.22
N ILE A 28 -18.75 -1.38 -2.67
CA ILE A 28 -18.02 -0.75 -3.77
C ILE A 28 -17.43 -1.82 -4.68
N SER A 29 -17.41 -1.56 -5.99
CA SER A 29 -16.79 -2.46 -6.97
C SER A 29 -15.28 -2.34 -6.88
N ILE A 30 -14.61 -3.37 -6.35
CA ILE A 30 -13.15 -3.47 -6.28
C ILE A 30 -12.72 -4.67 -7.12
N LYS A 31 -12.20 -4.41 -8.32
CA LYS A 31 -11.73 -5.44 -9.25
C LYS A 31 -10.22 -5.48 -9.41
N SER A 32 -9.50 -4.45 -8.95
CA SER A 32 -8.06 -4.51 -8.71
C SER A 32 -7.69 -3.76 -7.43
N TYR A 33 -6.61 -4.20 -6.79
CA TYR A 33 -6.16 -3.70 -5.48
C TYR A 33 -4.63 -3.60 -5.45
N ILE A 34 -4.12 -2.50 -4.92
CA ILE A 34 -2.73 -2.33 -4.53
C ILE A 34 -2.73 -1.94 -3.06
N GLY A 35 -1.92 -2.63 -2.26
CA GLY A 35 -1.69 -2.33 -0.85
C GLY A 35 -0.19 -2.27 -0.56
N GLN A 36 0.49 -1.24 -1.08
CA GLN A 36 1.92 -1.07 -0.90
C GLN A 36 2.25 -0.66 0.55
N PRO A 37 3.03 -1.44 1.31
CA PRO A 37 3.39 -1.10 2.68
C PRO A 37 4.32 0.11 2.71
N ILE A 38 4.13 0.93 3.75
CA ILE A 38 4.99 2.06 4.09
C ILE A 38 5.67 1.72 5.41
N PHE A 39 6.99 1.87 5.46
CA PHE A 39 7.80 1.38 6.57
C PHE A 39 8.33 2.50 7.47
N ASN A 40 8.50 2.15 8.74
CA ASN A 40 9.37 2.85 9.68
C ASN A 40 10.84 2.51 9.42
N GLU A 41 11.75 3.27 10.03
CA GLU A 41 13.20 3.03 9.91
C GLU A 41 13.64 1.67 10.47
N ASP A 42 12.90 1.13 11.44
CA ASP A 42 13.15 -0.20 12.04
C ASP A 42 12.56 -1.36 11.21
N GLY A 43 11.96 -1.06 10.06
CA GLY A 43 11.32 -2.03 9.18
C GLY A 43 9.90 -2.45 9.61
N SER A 44 9.36 -1.91 10.71
CA SER A 44 7.96 -2.11 11.05
C SER A 44 7.03 -1.36 10.08
N ILE A 45 5.81 -1.84 9.89
CA ILE A 45 4.81 -1.19 9.04
C ILE A 45 4.34 0.10 9.73
N PHE A 46 4.61 1.24 9.10
CA PHE A 46 4.03 2.54 9.48
C PHE A 46 2.56 2.62 9.04
N GLY A 47 2.28 2.16 7.82
CA GLY A 47 0.96 2.18 7.21
C GLY A 47 0.96 1.53 5.84
N THR A 48 -0.07 1.78 5.04
CA THR A 48 -0.21 1.21 3.70
C THR A 48 -0.69 2.29 2.73
N LEU A 49 -0.01 2.45 1.61
CA LEU A 49 -0.52 3.16 0.45
C LEU A 49 -1.43 2.20 -0.31
N PHE A 50 -2.71 2.55 -0.46
CA PHE A 50 -3.64 1.70 -1.19
C PHE A 50 -4.21 2.41 -2.42
N ALA A 51 -4.45 1.61 -3.47
CA ALA A 51 -5.24 2.00 -4.63
C ALA A 51 -6.25 0.89 -4.93
N ILE A 52 -7.43 1.29 -5.39
CA ILE A 52 -8.52 0.40 -5.80
C ILE A 52 -9.08 0.89 -7.12
N ASP A 53 -9.54 -0.04 -7.95
CA ASP A 53 -10.23 0.27 -9.20
C ASP A 53 -11.47 -0.61 -9.35
N SER A 54 -12.50 -0.08 -10.01
CA SER A 54 -13.69 -0.80 -10.41
C SER A 54 -13.48 -1.73 -11.60
N GLU A 55 -12.35 -1.62 -12.29
CA GLU A 55 -11.95 -2.53 -13.37
C GLU A 55 -10.67 -3.34 -13.05
N PRO A 56 -10.49 -4.53 -13.66
CA PRO A 56 -9.23 -5.27 -13.57
C PRO A 56 -8.14 -4.51 -14.34
N ASN A 57 -6.92 -4.50 -13.82
CA ASN A 57 -5.78 -3.80 -14.43
C ASN A 57 -4.56 -4.74 -14.53
N ALA A 58 -4.80 -5.98 -14.97
CA ALA A 58 -3.82 -7.06 -14.95
C ALA A 58 -2.48 -6.69 -15.59
N ASP A 59 -2.52 -6.22 -16.84
CA ASP A 59 -1.32 -5.92 -17.61
C ASP A 59 -0.58 -4.70 -17.05
N ASP A 60 -1.27 -3.60 -16.78
CA ASP A 60 -0.66 -2.36 -16.29
C ASP A 60 -0.01 -2.54 -14.91
N ILE A 61 -0.71 -3.19 -13.97
CA ILE A 61 -0.18 -3.43 -12.63
C ILE A 61 1.00 -4.40 -12.67
N THR A 62 0.89 -5.49 -13.45
CA THR A 62 1.96 -6.49 -13.54
C THR A 62 3.22 -5.89 -14.18
N GLN A 63 3.08 -5.04 -15.21
CA GLN A 63 4.22 -4.39 -15.87
C GLN A 63 4.91 -3.35 -14.99
N ASN A 64 4.21 -2.78 -14.00
CA ASN A 64 4.71 -1.67 -13.18
C ASN A 64 4.95 -2.05 -11.71
N ILE A 65 4.91 -3.34 -11.36
CA ILE A 65 5.03 -3.79 -9.97
C ILE A 65 6.33 -3.30 -9.30
N ASP A 66 7.47 -3.46 -9.97
CA ASP A 66 8.78 -3.00 -9.47
C ASP A 66 8.82 -1.47 -9.27
N LEU A 67 8.11 -0.73 -10.12
CA LEU A 67 8.01 0.73 -10.01
C LEU A 67 7.13 1.12 -8.81
N ILE A 68 6.01 0.44 -8.60
CA ILE A 68 5.12 0.66 -7.45
C ILE A 68 5.88 0.40 -6.14
N GLU A 69 6.64 -0.70 -6.09
CA GLU A 69 7.48 -1.05 -4.94
C GLU A 69 8.57 0.01 -4.69
N LEU A 70 9.29 0.41 -5.74
CA LEU A 70 10.31 1.47 -5.64
C LEU A 70 9.73 2.79 -5.13
N LEU A 71 8.54 3.18 -5.62
CA LEU A 71 7.86 4.40 -5.18
C LEU A 71 7.40 4.28 -3.72
N GLY A 72 6.92 3.11 -3.30
CA GLY A 72 6.59 2.83 -1.89
C GLY A 72 7.79 2.96 -0.96
N ASP A 73 8.95 2.44 -1.38
CA ASP A 73 10.20 2.56 -0.65
C ASP A 73 10.70 4.00 -0.55
N LEU A 74 10.65 4.75 -1.65
CA LEU A 74 11.02 6.16 -1.69
C LEU A 74 10.09 7.00 -0.79
N LEU A 75 8.78 6.74 -0.86
CA LEU A 75 7.80 7.40 -0.02
C LEU A 75 8.03 7.11 1.46
N SER A 76 8.34 5.86 1.81
CA SER A 76 8.70 5.47 3.18
C SER A 76 9.88 6.30 3.68
N LYS A 77 10.97 6.36 2.91
CA LYS A 77 12.18 7.12 3.28
C LYS A 77 11.90 8.62 3.41
N PHE A 78 11.12 9.18 2.49
CA PHE A 78 10.75 10.59 2.51
C PHE A 78 9.92 10.94 3.75
N LEU A 79 8.90 10.14 4.05
CA LEU A 79 8.05 10.33 5.23
C LEU A 79 8.86 10.29 6.53
N GLN A 80 9.79 9.33 6.67
CA GLN A 80 10.63 9.26 7.86
C GLN A 80 11.57 10.48 7.99
N ALA A 81 12.05 11.02 6.86
CA ALA A 81 12.84 12.25 6.86
C ALA A 81 12.04 13.45 7.37
N GLU A 82 10.81 13.62 6.90
CA GLU A 82 9.89 14.69 7.34
C GLU A 82 9.53 14.57 8.82
N LEU A 83 9.28 13.36 9.31
CA LEU A 83 8.97 13.11 10.73
C LEU A 83 10.15 13.45 11.64
N ARG A 84 11.39 13.11 11.25
CA ARG A 84 12.61 13.50 11.99
C ARG A 84 12.76 15.02 12.04
N GLY A 85 12.60 15.70 10.90
CA GLY A 85 12.66 17.15 10.79
C GLY A 85 11.65 17.84 11.71
N SER A 86 10.40 17.39 11.66
CA SER A 86 9.31 17.93 12.48
C SER A 86 9.58 17.76 13.99
N LYS A 87 10.07 16.58 14.41
CA LYS A 87 10.38 16.29 15.82
C LYS A 87 11.48 17.19 16.41
N HIS A 88 12.45 17.59 15.58
CA HIS A 88 13.51 18.52 15.98
C HIS A 88 12.95 19.91 16.32
N LEU A 89 11.99 20.40 15.53
CA LEU A 89 11.37 21.72 15.72
C LEU A 89 10.54 21.84 17.00
N TYR A 90 9.94 20.74 17.47
CA TYR A 90 9.20 20.71 18.73
C TYR A 90 10.12 20.62 19.95
N THR A 91 11.28 19.99 19.81
CA THR A 91 12.25 19.82 20.91
C THR A 91 13.10 21.07 21.13
N SER A 92 13.35 21.87 20.07
CA SER A 92 14.10 23.13 20.16
C SER A 92 13.28 24.34 20.65
N ARG A 93 11.98 24.17 20.92
CA ARG A 93 11.06 25.21 21.41
C ARG A 93 10.72 25.10 22.90
N ASN A 94 11.29 24.11 23.60
CA ASN A 94 11.26 23.96 25.05
C ASN A 94 12.68 24.10 25.62
#